data_AF-A0A0S4J7T3-F1
#
_entry.id   AF-A0A0S4J7T3-F1
#
_cell.length_a   1.000
_cell.length_b   1.000
_cell.length_c   1.000
_cell.angle_alpha   90.00
_cell.angle_beta   90.00
_cell.angle_gamma   90.00
#
_symmetry.space_group_name_H-M   'P 1'
#
loop_
_entity.id
_entity.type
_entity.pdbx_description
1 polymer ?
#
loop_
_entity_poly.entity_id
_entity_poly.type
_entity_poly.pdbx_seq_one_letter_code
_entity_poly.pdbx_strand_id
1 'polypeptide(L)'
;MSNQEPCIVCSSLCSKGYHCPRCSASYCGVPCFRQHKDSCSGPSAPVETPTMSTYDEAVRRVDEPSTVGASPPPLNDEGDDELEVLRAPHLSALANHPSIRNQLKSRELQKLIRIINNSRSRLDALDAALHNVPEFKEFADLILTVVHSCNERHE
;
A
#
# COMPACT_ATOMS: atom_id res chain seq x y z
N MET A 1 -19.83 -26.12 -29.16
CA MET A 1 -20.65 -25.00 -28.65
C MET A 1 -19.73 -24.15 -27.79
N SER A 2 -19.34 -22.95 -28.26
CA SER A 2 -18.39 -22.08 -27.56
C SER A 2 -19.14 -21.27 -26.51
N ASN A 3 -18.96 -21.59 -25.23
CA ASN A 3 -19.59 -20.87 -24.12
C ASN A 3 -18.87 -19.52 -23.92
N GLN A 4 -19.38 -18.46 -24.57
CA GLN A 4 -18.86 -17.10 -24.44
C GLN A 4 -19.71 -16.33 -23.43
N GLU A 5 -19.13 -16.06 -22.27
CA GLU A 5 -19.82 -15.31 -21.21
C GLU A 5 -19.41 -13.82 -21.27
N PRO A 6 -20.37 -12.88 -21.20
CA PRO A 6 -20.07 -11.46 -21.22
C PRO A 6 -19.43 -11.02 -19.90
N CYS A 7 -18.43 -10.15 -20.00
CA CYS A 7 -17.86 -9.52 -18.82
C CYS A 7 -18.90 -8.62 -18.14
N ILE A 8 -19.11 -8.77 -16.84
CA ILE A 8 -20.09 -7.96 -16.08
C ILE A 8 -19.74 -6.47 -15.96
N VAL A 9 -18.50 -6.06 -16.28
CA VAL A 9 -18.05 -4.65 -16.18
C VAL A 9 -18.17 -3.93 -17.51
N CYS A 10 -17.67 -4.55 -18.59
CA CYS A 10 -17.61 -3.92 -19.90
C CYS A 10 -18.50 -4.61 -20.95
N SER A 11 -19.29 -5.62 -20.55
CA SER A 11 -20.20 -6.39 -21.39
C SER A 11 -19.56 -7.04 -22.63
N SER A 12 -18.23 -7.12 -22.67
CA SER A 12 -17.49 -7.70 -23.78
C SER A 12 -17.56 -9.22 -23.72
N LEU A 13 -17.89 -9.87 -24.85
CA LEU A 13 -17.84 -11.32 -24.99
C LEU A 13 -16.38 -11.77 -25.09
N CYS A 14 -15.91 -12.49 -24.08
CA CYS A 14 -14.54 -13.03 -24.06
C CYS A 14 -14.56 -14.55 -24.07
N SER A 15 -13.68 -15.13 -24.91
CA SER A 15 -13.51 -16.59 -24.99
C SER A 15 -12.67 -17.15 -23.83
N LYS A 16 -12.05 -16.26 -23.02
CA LYS A 16 -11.33 -16.58 -21.78
C LYS A 16 -11.85 -15.64 -20.68
N GLY A 17 -12.93 -16.06 -20.02
CA GLY A 17 -13.50 -15.35 -18.88
C GLY A 17 -12.92 -15.88 -17.57
N TYR A 18 -12.49 -14.97 -16.70
CA TYR A 18 -12.15 -15.29 -15.32
C TYR A 18 -13.39 -15.07 -14.46
N HIS A 19 -13.56 -15.86 -13.38
CA HIS A 19 -14.74 -15.76 -12.52
C HIS A 19 -14.36 -15.25 -11.14
N CYS A 20 -15.22 -14.41 -10.57
CA CYS A 20 -15.03 -13.91 -9.21
C CYS A 20 -15.34 -15.02 -8.18
N PRO A 21 -14.44 -15.36 -7.25
CA PRO A 21 -14.69 -16.42 -6.27
C PRO A 21 -15.80 -16.08 -5.25
N ARG A 22 -16.24 -14.81 -5.19
CA ARG A 22 -17.24 -14.34 -4.22
C ARG A 22 -18.67 -14.34 -4.78
N CYS A 23 -18.85 -14.21 -6.09
CA CYS A 23 -20.17 -14.12 -6.72
C CYS A 23 -20.27 -14.88 -8.05
N SER A 24 -19.21 -15.60 -8.44
CA SER A 24 -19.07 -16.34 -9.70
C SER A 24 -19.25 -15.51 -10.97
N ALA A 25 -19.24 -14.19 -10.88
CA ALA A 25 -19.42 -13.30 -12.03
C ALA A 25 -18.21 -13.34 -12.97
N SER A 26 -18.49 -13.41 -14.27
CA SER A 26 -17.48 -13.49 -15.34
C SER A 26 -16.92 -12.11 -15.68
N TYR A 27 -15.60 -12.03 -15.85
CA TYR A 27 -14.91 -10.80 -16.26
C TYR A 27 -13.75 -11.08 -17.24
N CYS A 28 -13.41 -10.10 -18.06
CA CYS A 28 -12.43 -10.28 -19.14
C CYS A 28 -10.96 -10.13 -18.70
N GLY A 29 -10.71 -9.53 -17.53
CA GLY A 29 -9.37 -9.46 -16.95
C GLY A 29 -9.29 -8.67 -15.65
N VAL A 30 -8.08 -8.59 -15.10
CA VAL A 30 -7.74 -7.89 -13.85
C VAL A 30 -8.31 -6.46 -13.72
N PRO A 31 -8.34 -5.59 -14.76
CA PRO A 31 -8.95 -4.27 -14.61
C PRO A 31 -10.45 -4.35 -14.29
N CYS A 32 -11.18 -5.25 -14.95
CA CYS A 32 -12.60 -5.49 -14.68
C CYS A 32 -12.81 -6.19 -13.33
N PHE A 33 -11.91 -7.06 -12.90
CA PHE A 33 -11.96 -7.63 -11.55
C PHE A 33 -11.88 -6.57 -10.46
N ARG A 34 -10.95 -5.62 -10.60
CA ARG A 34 -10.77 -4.54 -9.61
C ARG A 34 -12.01 -3.65 -9.54
N GLN A 35 -12.56 -3.28 -10.70
CA GLN A 35 -13.77 -2.47 -10.76
C GLN A 35 -14.98 -3.19 -10.15
N HIS A 36 -15.06 -4.51 -10.35
CA HIS A 36 -16.10 -5.35 -9.77
C HIS A 36 -15.94 -5.56 -8.26
N LYS A 37 -14.71 -5.72 -7.78
CA LYS A 37 -14.39 -6.11 -6.39
C LYS A 37 -15.01 -5.16 -5.35
N ASP A 38 -15.04 -3.86 -5.64
CA ASP A 38 -15.60 -2.83 -4.76
C ASP A 38 -17.15 -2.86 -4.69
N SER A 39 -17.81 -3.39 -5.72
CA SER A 39 -19.27 -3.50 -5.79
C SER A 39 -19.77 -4.96 -5.72
N CYS A 40 -18.91 -5.90 -5.33
CA CYS A 40 -19.21 -7.33 -5.33
C CYS A 40 -19.99 -7.74 -4.06
N SER A 41 -21.32 -7.80 -4.15
CA SER A 41 -22.25 -8.10 -3.03
C SER A 41 -22.52 -9.58 -2.75
N GLY A 42 -21.59 -10.50 -3.05
CA GLY A 42 -21.76 -11.93 -2.77
C GLY A 42 -21.84 -12.27 -1.27
N PRO A 43 -22.47 -13.40 -0.87
CA PRO A 43 -22.73 -13.72 0.54
C PRO A 43 -21.40 -13.81 1.31
N SER A 44 -21.26 -12.96 2.32
CA SER A 44 -20.09 -12.92 3.19
C SER A 44 -20.23 -14.00 4.25
N ALA A 45 -19.33 -14.98 4.24
CA ALA A 45 -19.01 -15.78 5.41
C ALA A 45 -17.48 -15.82 5.59
N PRO A 46 -17.03 -15.94 6.85
CA PRO A 46 -15.80 -15.29 7.32
C PRO A 46 -14.59 -16.25 7.29
N VAL A 47 -13.44 -15.70 7.69
CA VAL A 47 -12.26 -16.41 8.23
C VAL A 47 -11.08 -16.57 7.26
N GLU A 48 -10.11 -15.69 7.51
CA GLU A 48 -8.67 -15.96 7.65
C GLU A 48 -7.67 -15.89 6.48
N THR A 49 -6.57 -15.22 6.86
CA THR A 49 -5.22 -15.16 6.28
C THR A 49 -5.00 -14.21 5.11
N PRO A 50 -3.84 -13.51 5.13
CA PRO A 50 -3.02 -13.55 3.94
C PRO A 50 -1.57 -13.83 4.32
N THR A 51 -1.14 -15.08 4.15
CA THR A 51 0.25 -15.41 3.89
C THR A 51 0.53 -15.27 2.40
N MET A 52 1.43 -14.34 2.10
CA MET A 52 2.54 -14.40 1.13
C MET A 52 2.38 -15.32 -0.09
N SER A 53 2.38 -14.76 -1.29
CA SER A 53 3.60 -14.48 -2.08
C SER A 53 3.97 -15.67 -2.97
N THR A 54 4.17 -15.40 -4.26
CA THR A 54 5.42 -15.77 -4.90
C THR A 54 5.59 -14.94 -6.16
N TYR A 55 6.72 -14.25 -6.18
CA TYR A 55 7.35 -13.63 -7.34
C TYR A 55 7.55 -14.67 -8.44
N ASP A 56 7.58 -14.24 -9.71
CA ASP A 56 8.81 -14.45 -10.48
C ASP A 56 8.99 -13.33 -11.51
N GLU A 57 10.24 -12.92 -11.58
CA GLU A 57 10.81 -11.83 -12.35
C GLU A 57 11.59 -12.40 -13.54
N ALA A 58 11.60 -11.64 -14.63
CA ALA A 58 12.58 -11.65 -15.72
C ALA A 58 12.48 -12.73 -16.81
N VAL A 59 12.46 -12.28 -18.08
CA VAL A 59 13.61 -12.30 -19.00
C VAL A 59 13.10 -12.13 -20.45
N ARG A 60 13.46 -10.97 -21.04
CA ARG A 60 13.88 -10.70 -22.44
C ARG A 60 13.19 -11.45 -23.60
N ARG A 61 12.66 -10.69 -24.57
CA ARG A 61 13.26 -10.50 -25.93
C ARG A 61 12.39 -9.61 -26.85
N VAL A 62 13.01 -8.52 -27.30
CA VAL A 62 13.06 -7.88 -28.64
C VAL A 62 11.94 -8.24 -29.64
N ASP A 63 11.16 -7.24 -30.08
CA ASP A 63 11.28 -6.65 -31.43
C ASP A 63 10.48 -5.33 -31.51
N GLU A 64 11.18 -4.23 -31.75
CA GLU A 64 10.62 -2.91 -32.06
C GLU A 64 10.90 -2.66 -33.55
N PRO A 65 9.98 -2.01 -34.29
CA PRO A 65 10.45 -1.09 -35.30
C PRO A 65 9.82 0.28 -35.15
N SER A 66 10.65 1.20 -34.66
CA SER A 66 11.15 2.37 -35.37
C SER A 66 10.31 3.65 -35.26
N THR A 67 11.06 4.76 -35.25
CA THR A 67 10.71 6.14 -35.66
C THR A 67 9.69 6.87 -34.75
N VAL A 68 9.98 7.96 -34.04
CA VAL A 68 10.79 9.16 -34.30
C VAL A 68 11.15 9.84 -32.98
N GLY A 69 12.25 10.58 -32.97
CA GLY A 69 12.70 11.38 -31.82
C GLY A 69 11.71 12.49 -31.41
N ALA A 70 11.47 12.55 -30.11
CA ALA A 70 11.17 13.78 -29.40
C ALA A 70 11.71 13.63 -27.98
N SER A 71 12.59 14.53 -27.60
CA SER A 71 13.18 14.65 -26.27
C SER A 71 12.08 14.56 -25.19
N PRO A 72 12.23 13.75 -24.13
CA PRO A 72 11.35 13.90 -22.97
C PRO A 72 11.61 15.29 -22.37
N PRO A 73 10.57 16.10 -22.08
CA PRO A 73 10.75 17.21 -21.16
C PRO A 73 11.08 16.63 -19.78
N PRO A 74 12.04 17.21 -19.03
CA PRO A 74 12.13 16.93 -17.62
C PRO A 74 10.88 17.49 -16.97
N LEU A 75 9.94 16.62 -16.62
CA LEU A 75 8.91 16.97 -15.65
C LEU A 75 9.61 17.00 -14.30
N ASN A 76 10.12 18.18 -13.97
CA ASN A 76 10.36 18.57 -12.60
C ASN A 76 9.00 18.51 -11.90
N ASP A 77 8.72 17.38 -11.24
CA ASP A 77 7.58 17.26 -10.34
C ASP A 77 7.97 18.01 -9.07
N GLU A 78 7.53 19.26 -9.00
CA GLU A 78 7.85 20.27 -7.99
C GLU A 78 7.07 20.04 -6.68
N GLY A 79 7.10 18.79 -6.19
CA GLY A 79 6.59 18.39 -4.89
C GLY A 79 7.76 18.01 -3.98
N ASP A 80 8.44 19.02 -3.44
CA ASP A 80 9.48 18.90 -2.42
C ASP A 80 8.87 18.47 -1.08
N ASP A 81 8.32 17.26 -1.01
CA ASP A 81 8.05 16.58 0.26
C ASP A 81 9.32 15.80 0.61
N GLU A 82 10.37 16.54 0.97
CA GLU A 82 11.67 15.96 1.33
C GLU A 82 11.52 15.17 2.64
N LEU A 83 11.36 13.85 2.52
CA LEU A 83 11.29 12.95 3.67
C LEU A 83 12.64 12.91 4.40
N GLU A 84 12.67 13.46 5.61
CA GLU A 84 13.86 13.39 6.45
C GLU A 84 14.09 11.96 6.99
N VAL A 85 15.26 11.38 6.69
CA VAL A 85 15.65 10.06 7.19
C VAL A 85 16.29 10.19 8.57
N LEU A 86 15.73 9.48 9.56
CA LEU A 86 16.26 9.46 10.92
C LEU A 86 17.67 8.86 11.01
N ARG A 87 18.57 9.55 11.71
CA ARG A 87 19.96 9.12 11.96
C ARG A 87 20.04 8.13 13.12
N ALA A 88 21.17 7.41 13.22
CA ALA A 88 21.45 6.48 14.32
C ALA A 88 21.22 7.03 15.75
N PRO A 89 21.60 8.27 16.11
CA PRO A 89 21.31 8.82 17.43
C PRO A 89 19.81 8.94 17.70
N HIS A 90 19.00 9.31 16.69
CA HIS A 90 17.55 9.40 16.81
C HIS A 90 16.96 8.00 17.11
N LEU A 91 17.36 6.98 16.34
CA LEU A 91 16.90 5.60 16.55
C LEU A 91 17.30 5.06 17.94
N SER A 92 18.51 5.38 18.40
CA SER A 92 18.97 5.00 19.75
C SER A 92 18.15 5.69 20.85
N ALA A 93 17.83 6.98 20.69
CA ALA A 93 17.00 7.72 21.63
C ALA A 93 15.58 7.13 21.70
N LEU A 94 14.97 6.84 20.55
CA LEU A 94 13.65 6.20 20.46
C LEU A 94 13.64 4.80 21.09
N ALA A 95 14.68 4.00 20.83
CA ALA A 95 14.81 2.64 21.37
C ALA A 95 14.96 2.62 22.90
N ASN A 96 15.59 3.64 23.49
CA ASN A 96 15.83 3.73 24.93
C ASN A 96 14.73 4.51 25.68
N HIS A 97 13.80 5.17 24.97
CA HIS A 97 12.78 5.98 25.59
C HIS A 97 11.68 5.11 26.27
N PRO A 98 11.49 5.19 27.60
CA PRO A 98 10.67 4.23 28.35
C PRO A 98 9.19 4.30 27.95
N SER A 99 8.66 5.50 27.71
CA SER A 99 7.26 5.68 27.34
C SER A 99 6.96 5.16 25.93
N ILE A 100 7.89 5.33 24.98
CA ILE A 100 7.75 4.78 23.61
C ILE A 100 7.76 3.26 23.69
N ARG A 101 8.72 2.68 24.42
CA ARG A 101 8.77 1.22 24.64
C ARG A 101 7.51 0.69 25.31
N ASN A 102 6.92 1.43 26.24
CA ASN A 102 5.71 1.01 26.91
C ASN A 102 4.50 1.05 25.98
N GLN A 103 4.33 2.12 25.19
CA GLN A 103 3.27 2.20 24.19
C GLN A 103 3.39 1.08 23.14
N LEU A 104 4.61 0.77 22.69
CA LEU A 104 4.87 -0.33 21.77
C LEU A 104 4.54 -1.73 22.32
N LYS A 105 4.23 -1.89 23.61
CA LYS A 105 3.70 -3.18 24.13
C LYS A 105 2.25 -3.42 23.72
N SER A 106 1.51 -2.38 23.35
CA SER A 106 0.13 -2.50 22.89
C SER A 106 0.05 -3.30 21.59
N ARG A 107 -0.77 -4.36 21.58
CA ARG A 107 -0.98 -5.21 20.40
C ARG A 107 -1.65 -4.45 19.27
N GLU A 108 -2.60 -3.58 19.59
CA GLU A 108 -3.33 -2.77 18.62
C GLU A 108 -2.41 -1.77 17.93
N LEU A 109 -1.56 -1.09 18.71
CA LEU A 109 -0.57 -0.16 18.15
C LEU A 109 0.42 -0.88 17.22
N GLN A 110 0.96 -2.03 17.64
CA GLN A 110 1.84 -2.84 16.78
C GLN A 110 1.15 -3.28 15.49
N LYS A 111 -0.12 -3.68 15.57
CA LYS A 111 -0.91 -4.10 14.41
C LYS A 111 -1.11 -2.93 13.45
N LEU A 112 -1.46 -1.76 13.97
CA LEU A 112 -1.63 -0.54 13.18
C LEU A 112 -0.33 -0.13 12.47
N ILE A 113 0.80 -0.12 13.17
CA ILE A 113 2.12 0.16 12.57
C ILE A 113 2.43 -0.84 11.44
N ARG A 114 2.15 -2.13 11.64
CA ARG A 114 2.34 -3.15 10.58
C ARG A 114 1.43 -2.91 9.37
N ILE A 115 0.18 -2.51 9.59
CA ILE A 115 -0.77 -2.18 8.51
C ILE A 115 -0.24 -1.01 7.69
N ILE A 116 0.17 0.08 8.34
CA ILE A 116 0.74 1.26 7.67
C ILE A 116 1.98 0.86 6.86
N ASN A 117 2.90 0.10 7.46
CA ASN A 117 4.15 -0.30 6.81
C ASN A 117 3.95 -1.24 5.60
N ASN A 118 2.89 -2.06 5.62
CA ASN A 118 2.56 -2.97 4.52
C ASN A 118 1.50 -2.40 3.55
N SER A 119 1.04 -1.16 3.76
CA SER A 119 0.06 -0.51 2.88
C SER A 119 0.69 -0.20 1.52
N ARG A 120 -0.12 -0.29 0.45
CA ARG A 120 0.26 0.17 -0.88
C ARG A 120 0.40 1.69 -0.97
N SER A 121 -0.38 2.41 -0.15
CA SER A 121 -0.33 3.86 0.00
C SER A 121 0.05 4.17 1.45
N ARG A 122 1.36 4.19 1.72
CA ARG A 122 1.89 4.31 3.10
C ARG A 122 1.62 5.67 3.71
N LEU A 123 1.77 6.74 2.93
CA LEU A 123 1.52 8.11 3.39
C LEU A 123 0.04 8.33 3.70
N ASP A 124 -0.85 7.88 2.81
CA ASP A 124 -2.30 7.96 3.03
C ASP A 124 -2.76 7.13 4.24
N ALA A 125 -2.22 5.91 4.40
CA ALA A 125 -2.51 5.09 5.58
C ALA A 125 -1.94 5.69 6.88
N LEU A 126 -0.80 6.38 6.81
CA LEU A 126 -0.23 7.10 7.93
C LEU A 126 -1.10 8.29 8.31
N ASP A 127 -1.50 9.11 7.35
CA ASP A 127 -2.41 10.26 7.54
C ASP A 127 -3.74 9.81 8.16
N ALA A 128 -4.37 8.79 7.57
CA ALA A 128 -5.58 8.21 8.11
C ALA A 128 -5.40 7.71 9.55
N ALA A 129 -4.26 7.09 9.88
CA ALA A 129 -3.99 6.64 11.25
C ALA A 129 -3.80 7.81 12.22
N LEU A 130 -3.14 8.90 11.82
CA LEU A 130 -2.98 10.11 12.63
C LEU A 130 -4.32 10.81 12.89
N HIS A 131 -5.21 10.82 11.92
CA HIS A 131 -6.52 11.48 12.03
C HIS A 131 -7.56 10.64 12.78
N ASN A 132 -7.59 9.32 12.56
CA ASN A 132 -8.68 8.47 13.06
C ASN A 132 -8.35 7.73 14.36
N VAL A 133 -7.06 7.63 14.74
CA VAL A 133 -6.63 6.85 15.91
C VAL A 133 -5.90 7.76 16.91
N PRO A 134 -6.57 8.24 17.99
CA PRO A 134 -5.97 9.18 18.93
C PRO A 134 -4.73 8.61 19.63
N GLU A 135 -4.75 7.33 20.01
CA GLU A 135 -3.60 6.64 20.62
C GLU A 135 -2.38 6.61 19.67
N PHE A 136 -2.60 6.49 18.36
CA PHE A 136 -1.52 6.51 17.38
C PHE A 136 -0.97 7.92 17.20
N LYS A 137 -1.84 8.93 17.23
CA LYS A 137 -1.42 10.33 17.19
C LYS A 137 -0.53 10.68 18.39
N GLU A 138 -0.95 10.35 19.61
CA GLU A 138 -0.15 10.58 20.82
C GLU A 138 1.21 9.85 20.75
N PHE A 139 1.22 8.64 20.20
CA PHE A 139 2.45 7.90 19.94
C PHE A 139 3.37 8.64 18.95
N ALA A 140 2.82 9.17 17.85
CA ALA A 140 3.57 9.91 16.84
C ALA A 140 4.12 11.24 17.39
N ASP A 141 3.30 12.01 18.11
CA ASP A 141 3.72 13.25 18.80
C ASP A 141 4.89 12.97 19.76
N LEU A 142 4.84 11.84 20.48
CA LEU A 142 5.92 11.44 21.37
C LEU A 142 7.21 11.10 20.61
N ILE A 143 7.12 10.40 19.47
CA ILE A 143 8.29 10.14 18.61
C ILE A 143 8.92 11.46 18.16
N LEU A 144 8.10 12.38 17.63
CA LEU A 144 8.57 13.68 17.16
C LEU A 144 9.27 14.44 18.28
N THR A 145 8.68 14.48 19.48
CA THR A 145 9.28 15.11 20.67
C THR A 145 10.68 14.57 20.96
N VAL A 146 10.87 13.25 20.93
CA VAL A 146 12.18 12.62 21.20
C VAL A 146 13.19 12.92 20.08
N VAL A 147 12.75 12.94 18.82
CA VAL A 147 13.61 13.26 17.68
C VAL A 147 14.08 14.71 17.73
N HIS A 148 13.16 15.66 17.94
CA HIS A 148 13.51 17.08 18.08
C HIS A 148 14.49 17.30 19.23
N SER A 149 14.22 16.71 20.40
CA SER A 149 15.11 16.76 21.56
C SER A 149 16.49 16.13 21.33
N CYS A 150 16.65 15.30 20.30
CA CYS A 150 17.94 14.73 19.92
C CYS A 150 18.71 15.63 18.96
N ASN A 151 18.00 16.41 18.14
CA ASN A 151 18.61 17.33 17.18
C ASN A 151 19.22 18.54 17.89
N GLU A 152 18.51 19.12 18.86
CA GLU A 152 18.97 20.28 19.67
C GLU A 152 20.20 19.99 20.55
N ARG A 153 20.54 18.71 20.76
CA ARG A 153 21.73 18.30 21.54
C ARG A 153 22.99 18.12 20.69
N HIS A 154 22.87 18.27 19.37
CA HIS A 154 23.93 18.02 18.39
C HIS A 154 24.33 19.28 17.59
N GLU A 155 23.73 20.43 17.91
CA GLU A 155 24.12 21.78 17.47
C GLU A 155 24.97 22.48 18.54
#